data_AF-F7NVC8-F1
#
_entry.id   AF-F7NVC8-F1
#
_cell.length_a   1.000
_cell.length_b   1.000
_cell.length_c   1.000
_cell.angle_alpha   90.00
_cell.angle_beta   90.00
_cell.angle_gamma   90.00
#
_symmetry.space_group_name_H-M   'P 1'
#
loop_
_entity.id
_entity.type
_entity.pdbx_description
1 polymer ?
#
loop_
_entity_poly.entity_id
_entity_poly.type
_entity_poly.pdbx_seq_one_letter_code
_entity_poly.pdbx_strand_id
1 'polypeptide(L)'
;MYRPRRSAASEAEKSDSERWLVSYADYMTLLFALFVVLYSMANMEREQFKALQDTISKVFVATEKTGTGIQGQSVQPDIHPQSDFELYGSGLEDATGPTLLADNSKLEQIDSTKLGSPLVGMQKDINRALRTLIESGLAKVTLDEDWLTVELNSGLLFGSGSARSNSSASAVITELTAILKQTNNFLRVRGYTDSVPIRTEQFPSNWELSVARAASIVRLLEELGIEPERMAIEGYGQYSPFADNATAQGRSQNRKVVIALSKYAYEAVVVETPEAAEPETAAEQAAEAAAAQEQQQIRVIRLPHGGIRITTRPPEPGEEEPPIEQEQ
;
A
#
# COMPACT_ATOMS: atom_id res chain seq x y z
N MET A 1 -23.45 92.60 29.20
CA MET A 1 -22.84 91.37 29.75
C MET A 1 -23.15 90.23 28.81
N TYR A 2 -22.18 89.73 28.05
CA TYR A 2 -22.33 88.55 27.20
C TYR A 2 -21.35 87.48 27.71
N ARG A 3 -21.88 86.34 28.18
CA ARG A 3 -21.09 85.22 28.71
C ARG A 3 -20.88 84.21 27.58
N PRO A 4 -19.64 83.81 27.22
CA PRO A 4 -19.43 82.87 26.14
C PRO A 4 -19.72 81.44 26.61
N ARG A 5 -20.51 80.71 25.82
CA ARG A 5 -20.84 79.30 26.00
C ARG A 5 -20.01 78.49 25.01
N ARG A 6 -18.78 78.13 25.38
CA ARG A 6 -17.85 77.28 24.60
C ARG A 6 -17.07 76.35 25.54
N SER A 7 -17.72 75.31 26.04
CA SER A 7 -17.01 74.17 26.65
C SER A 7 -17.76 72.84 26.56
N ALA A 8 -19.10 72.85 26.44
CA ALA A 8 -19.89 71.61 26.42
C ALA A 8 -19.81 70.79 25.10
N ALA A 9 -19.37 71.38 23.98
CA ALA A 9 -19.34 70.69 22.69
C ALA A 9 -18.13 69.76 22.51
N SER A 10 -16.97 70.08 23.10
CA SER A 10 -15.75 69.27 22.91
C SER A 10 -15.67 68.04 23.83
N GLU A 11 -16.38 68.03 24.96
CA GLU A 11 -16.46 66.85 25.84
C GLU A 11 -17.40 65.78 25.27
N ALA A 12 -18.47 66.18 24.57
CA ALA A 12 -19.40 65.26 23.94
C ALA A 12 -18.75 64.49 22.77
N GLU A 13 -17.97 65.16 21.91
CA GLU A 13 -17.26 64.53 20.78
C GLU A 13 -16.18 63.53 21.21
N LYS A 14 -15.50 63.78 22.33
CA LYS A 14 -14.54 62.79 22.90
C LYS A 14 -15.23 61.53 23.39
N SER A 15 -16.40 61.64 24.03
CA SER A 15 -17.10 60.46 24.56
C SER A 15 -17.64 59.52 23.47
N ASP A 16 -18.01 60.06 22.31
CA ASP A 16 -18.49 59.25 21.17
C ASP A 16 -17.32 58.51 20.48
N SER A 17 -16.13 59.11 20.48
CA SER A 17 -14.89 58.47 20.03
C SER A 17 -14.35 57.42 21.02
N GLU A 18 -14.81 57.39 22.26
CA GLU A 18 -14.42 56.37 23.24
C GLU A 18 -15.34 55.14 23.21
N ARG A 19 -16.58 55.26 22.70
CA ARG A 19 -17.54 54.14 22.62
C ARG A 19 -17.16 53.07 21.59
N TRP A 20 -16.59 53.44 20.44
CA TRP A 20 -16.16 52.45 19.44
C TRP A 20 -14.94 51.64 19.90
N LEU A 21 -14.09 52.24 20.75
CA LEU A 21 -12.93 51.58 21.33
C LEU A 21 -13.35 50.43 22.27
N VAL A 22 -14.49 50.57 22.96
CA VAL A 22 -15.01 49.53 23.87
C VAL A 22 -15.45 48.29 23.10
N SER A 23 -16.19 48.45 21.99
CA SER A 23 -16.59 47.32 21.15
C SER A 23 -15.40 46.65 20.45
N TYR A 24 -14.38 47.44 20.08
CA TYR A 24 -13.13 46.92 19.53
C TYR A 24 -12.33 46.12 20.56
N ALA A 25 -12.23 46.63 21.79
CA ALA A 25 -11.59 45.93 22.90
C ALA A 25 -12.30 44.62 23.23
N ASP A 26 -13.63 44.60 23.23
CA ASP A 26 -14.44 43.39 23.41
C ASP A 26 -14.16 42.36 22.31
N TYR A 27 -14.18 42.78 21.04
CA TYR A 27 -13.83 41.90 19.91
C TYR A 27 -12.41 41.32 20.00
N MET A 28 -11.42 42.13 20.39
CA MET A 28 -10.05 41.67 20.59
C MET A 28 -9.92 40.65 21.72
N THR A 29 -10.70 40.80 22.79
CA THR A 29 -10.72 39.84 23.89
C THR A 29 -11.44 38.54 23.52
N LEU A 30 -12.51 38.61 22.72
CA LEU A 30 -13.18 37.42 22.17
C LEU A 30 -12.27 36.66 21.21
N LEU A 31 -11.53 37.37 20.34
CA LEU A 31 -10.55 36.77 19.45
C LEU A 31 -9.42 36.09 20.24
N PHE A 32 -8.90 36.77 21.27
CA PHE A 32 -7.87 36.20 22.14
C PHE A 32 -8.36 34.93 22.87
N ALA A 33 -9.57 34.96 23.44
CA ALA A 33 -10.17 33.79 24.09
C ALA A 33 -10.34 32.62 23.11
N LEU A 34 -10.81 32.89 21.88
CA LEU A 34 -10.91 31.88 20.82
C LEU A 34 -9.54 31.26 20.49
N PHE A 35 -8.51 32.09 20.31
CA PHE A 35 -7.16 31.62 20.01
C PHE A 35 -6.55 30.79 21.13
N VAL A 36 -6.77 31.14 22.41
CA VAL A 36 -6.30 30.34 23.54
C VAL A 36 -6.99 28.97 23.59
N VAL A 37 -8.29 28.90 23.31
CA VAL A 37 -9.02 27.63 23.23
C VAL A 37 -8.50 26.78 22.08
N LEU A 38 -8.33 27.36 20.88
CA LEU A 38 -7.78 26.64 19.73
C LEU A 38 -6.33 26.19 19.96
N TYR A 39 -5.51 27.02 20.61
CA TYR A 39 -4.14 26.66 20.98
C TYR A 39 -4.11 25.50 21.99
N SER A 40 -5.04 25.48 22.94
CA SER A 40 -5.17 24.37 23.90
C SER A 40 -5.57 23.05 23.21
N MET A 41 -6.46 23.10 22.22
CA MET A 41 -6.82 21.92 21.41
C MET A 41 -5.67 21.48 20.50
N ALA A 42 -4.92 22.41 19.91
CA ALA A 42 -3.83 22.08 18.99
C ALA A 42 -2.61 21.43 19.68
N ASN A 43 -2.38 21.73 20.96
CA ASN A 43 -1.30 21.12 21.74
C ASN A 43 -1.71 19.82 22.45
N MET A 44 -3.01 19.53 22.55
CA MET A 44 -3.50 18.35 23.23
C MET A 44 -3.70 17.21 22.21
N GLU A 45 -2.66 16.38 22.07
CA GLU A 45 -2.65 14.97 21.62
C GLU A 45 -1.48 14.61 20.69
N ARG A 46 -0.26 14.60 21.23
CA ARG A 46 0.79 13.70 20.73
C ARG A 46 1.20 12.62 21.71
N GLU A 47 0.95 12.82 23.01
CA GLU A 47 1.33 11.85 24.04
C GLU A 47 0.31 10.72 24.22
N GLN A 48 -0.99 11.02 24.10
CA GLN A 48 -2.04 9.99 24.25
C GLN A 48 -1.98 8.95 23.12
N PHE A 49 -1.64 9.39 21.89
CA PHE A 49 -1.46 8.50 20.75
C PHE A 49 -0.23 7.59 20.89
N LYS A 50 0.89 8.13 21.41
CA LYS A 50 2.08 7.32 21.74
C LYS A 50 1.80 6.31 22.84
N ALA A 51 1.08 6.69 23.89
CA ALA A 51 0.72 5.78 24.97
C ALA A 51 -0.20 4.64 24.46
N LEU A 52 -1.12 4.95 23.54
CA LEU A 52 -1.97 3.96 22.90
C LEU A 52 -1.15 3.00 22.02
N GLN A 53 -0.23 3.53 21.21
CA GLN A 53 0.69 2.72 20.39
C GLN A 53 1.57 1.81 21.23
N ASP A 54 2.18 2.33 22.31
CA ASP A 54 2.99 1.54 23.23
C ASP A 54 2.18 0.41 23.89
N THR A 55 0.91 0.66 24.20
CA THR A 55 0.03 -0.34 24.82
C THR A 55 -0.35 -1.42 23.81
N ILE A 56 -0.74 -1.05 22.59
CA ILE A 56 -1.09 -2.01 21.52
C ILE A 56 0.13 -2.85 21.13
N SER A 57 1.31 -2.24 20.97
CA SER A 57 2.56 -2.96 20.69
C SER A 57 2.96 -3.88 21.83
N LYS A 58 2.81 -3.48 23.09
CA LYS A 58 3.09 -4.36 24.25
C LYS A 58 2.15 -5.55 24.33
N VAL A 59 0.87 -5.40 23.97
CA VAL A 59 -0.08 -6.52 23.94
C VAL A 59 0.27 -7.52 22.85
N PHE A 60 0.68 -7.06 21.66
CA PHE A 60 1.11 -7.93 20.56
C PHE A 60 2.45 -8.64 20.83
N VAL A 61 3.39 -7.98 21.51
CA VAL A 61 4.69 -8.60 21.87
C VAL A 61 4.57 -9.52 23.11
N ALA A 62 3.64 -9.26 24.02
CA ALA A 62 3.43 -10.11 25.20
C ALA A 62 2.76 -11.45 24.88
N THR A 63 2.09 -11.58 23.73
CA THR A 63 1.45 -12.84 23.30
C THR A 63 2.42 -13.92 22.79
N GLU A 64 3.71 -13.63 22.63
CA GLU A 64 4.71 -14.64 22.23
C GLU A 64 5.40 -15.37 23.39
N LYS A 65 5.07 -15.07 24.65
CA LYS A 65 5.58 -15.86 25.78
C LYS A 65 4.61 -16.98 26.16
N THR A 66 4.83 -18.11 25.51
CA THR A 66 4.48 -19.46 25.94
C THR A 66 4.72 -19.66 27.45
N GLY A 67 3.72 -20.19 28.17
CA GLY A 67 3.96 -20.89 29.44
C GLY A 67 3.09 -20.48 30.64
N THR A 68 2.08 -21.30 30.90
CA THR A 68 1.49 -21.61 32.22
C THR A 68 0.88 -20.48 33.06
N GLY A 69 -0.43 -20.28 32.87
CA GLY A 69 -1.42 -20.06 33.94
C GLY A 69 -1.60 -18.63 34.46
N ILE A 70 -2.78 -18.02 34.23
CA ILE A 70 -3.90 -17.82 35.18
C ILE A 70 -5.18 -17.63 34.33
N GLN A 71 -6.28 -18.28 34.71
CA GLN A 71 -7.60 -18.11 34.09
C GLN A 71 -8.13 -16.69 34.32
N GLY A 72 -8.12 -15.87 33.27
CA GLY A 72 -8.95 -14.67 33.16
C GLY A 72 -9.90 -14.86 31.98
N GLN A 73 -11.21 -14.79 32.24
CA GLN A 73 -12.24 -15.02 31.23
C GLN A 73 -12.28 -13.85 30.23
N SER A 74 -11.53 -13.96 29.13
CA SER A 74 -11.68 -13.12 27.95
C SER A 74 -12.90 -13.60 27.14
N VAL A 75 -13.86 -12.70 26.91
CA VAL A 75 -15.04 -12.92 26.06
C VAL A 75 -14.67 -12.65 24.59
N GLN A 76 -13.56 -13.22 24.12
CA GLN A 76 -13.18 -13.16 22.72
C GLN A 76 -13.16 -14.59 22.18
N PRO A 77 -13.89 -14.90 21.09
CA PRO A 77 -13.73 -16.18 20.43
C PRO A 77 -12.32 -16.19 19.82
N ASP A 78 -11.51 -17.16 20.23
CA ASP A 78 -10.20 -17.43 19.65
C ASP A 78 -10.33 -17.56 18.13
N ILE A 79 -9.81 -16.58 17.39
CA ILE A 79 -9.59 -16.73 15.96
C ILE A 79 -8.25 -17.46 15.83
N HIS A 80 -8.26 -18.76 16.12
CA HIS A 80 -7.21 -19.63 15.60
C HIS A 80 -7.56 -19.98 14.14
N PRO A 81 -6.61 -19.90 13.20
CA PRO A 81 -6.81 -20.55 11.91
C PRO A 81 -7.02 -22.04 12.17
N GLN A 82 -8.25 -22.52 12.04
CA GLN A 82 -8.57 -23.95 12.04
C GLN A 82 -8.08 -24.55 10.71
N SER A 83 -6.77 -24.74 10.60
CA SER A 83 -6.23 -25.72 9.68
C SER A 83 -5.87 -26.96 10.49
N ASP A 84 -6.75 -27.96 10.48
CA ASP A 84 -6.52 -29.31 11.05
C ASP A 84 -5.49 -30.12 10.24
N PHE A 85 -4.66 -29.46 9.43
CA PHE A 85 -3.62 -30.12 8.66
C PHE A 85 -2.36 -30.19 9.52
N GLU A 86 -2.28 -31.20 10.39
CA GLU A 86 -0.99 -31.66 10.90
C GLU A 86 -0.15 -32.09 9.69
N LEU A 87 0.79 -31.23 9.31
CA LEU A 87 1.78 -31.53 8.28
C LEU A 87 2.68 -32.64 8.84
N TYR A 88 2.35 -33.90 8.58
CA TYR A 88 3.20 -35.05 8.90
C TYR A 88 4.46 -35.00 8.00
N GLY A 89 5.44 -34.20 8.41
CA GLY A 89 6.80 -34.22 7.90
C GLY A 89 7.70 -34.91 8.92
N SER A 90 8.17 -36.11 8.59
CA SER A 90 9.08 -36.92 9.41
C SER A 90 10.52 -36.37 9.36
N GLY A 91 10.77 -35.25 10.04
CA GLY A 91 12.11 -34.71 10.28
C GLY A 91 12.38 -34.59 11.78
N LEU A 92 13.49 -35.13 12.26
CA LEU A 92 13.96 -34.99 13.65
C LEU A 92 14.65 -33.64 13.92
N GLU A 93 14.38 -32.64 13.09
CA GLU A 93 14.96 -31.30 13.20
C GLU A 93 13.81 -30.33 13.31
N ASP A 94 13.83 -29.52 14.38
CA ASP A 94 12.94 -28.37 14.51
C ASP A 94 13.13 -27.53 13.24
N ALA A 95 12.07 -27.38 12.44
CA ALA A 95 12.09 -26.51 11.29
C ALA A 95 12.38 -25.09 11.79
N THR A 96 13.65 -24.68 11.73
CA THR A 96 14.02 -23.28 11.84
C THR A 96 13.29 -22.59 10.70
N GLY A 97 12.15 -21.97 11.03
CA GLY A 97 11.48 -21.06 10.12
C GLY A 97 12.48 -20.05 9.57
N PRO A 98 12.21 -19.44 8.41
CA PRO A 98 13.14 -18.51 7.80
C PRO A 98 13.58 -17.47 8.82
N THR A 99 14.88 -17.43 9.12
CA THR A 99 15.47 -16.43 10.00
C THR A 99 15.14 -15.06 9.41
N LEU A 100 14.42 -14.24 10.17
CA LEU A 100 14.12 -12.87 9.77
C LEU A 100 15.47 -12.15 9.56
N LEU A 101 15.79 -11.82 8.31
CA LEU A 101 16.93 -10.96 8.02
C LEU A 101 16.73 -9.66 8.80
N ALA A 102 17.69 -9.33 9.65
CA ALA A 102 17.64 -8.17 10.54
C ALA A 102 17.58 -6.81 9.82
N ASP A 103 17.64 -6.78 8.48
CA ASP A 103 17.62 -5.57 7.65
C ASP A 103 16.25 -5.29 7.00
N ASN A 104 15.18 -5.88 7.51
CA ASN A 104 13.81 -5.57 7.07
C ASN A 104 13.28 -4.24 7.66
N SER A 105 14.04 -3.57 8.53
CA SER A 105 13.66 -2.28 9.11
C SER A 105 13.50 -1.16 8.06
N LYS A 106 14.14 -1.29 6.89
CA LYS A 106 13.89 -0.38 5.74
C LYS A 106 12.52 -0.59 5.10
N LEU A 107 11.92 -1.78 5.22
CA LEU A 107 10.58 -2.07 4.73
C LEU A 107 9.48 -1.58 5.68
N GLU A 108 9.81 -1.28 6.94
CA GLU A 108 8.86 -0.73 7.91
C GLU A 108 8.63 0.78 7.72
N GLN A 109 9.58 1.50 7.09
CA GLN A 109 9.45 2.93 6.80
C GLN A 109 8.89 3.22 5.39
N ILE A 110 7.69 2.71 5.09
CA ILE A 110 6.90 3.16 3.93
C ILE A 110 6.19 4.49 4.26
N ASP A 111 6.88 5.46 4.84
CA ASP A 111 6.34 6.81 5.13
C ASP A 111 6.84 7.86 4.12
N SER A 112 7.71 7.48 3.18
CA SER A 112 8.18 8.38 2.14
C SER A 112 7.28 8.33 0.90
N THR A 113 6.08 8.90 0.99
CA THR A 113 5.27 9.12 -0.21
C THR A 113 5.95 10.21 -1.07
N LYS A 114 6.89 9.81 -1.93
CA LYS A 114 7.59 10.72 -2.84
C LYS A 114 6.60 11.35 -3.81
N LEU A 115 6.68 12.67 -3.98
CA LEU A 115 5.91 13.35 -5.02
C LEU A 115 6.44 12.90 -6.39
N GLY A 116 5.53 12.61 -7.31
CA GLY A 116 5.84 12.27 -8.68
C GLY A 116 5.98 13.48 -9.59
N SER A 117 5.87 13.25 -10.89
CA SER A 117 6.01 14.29 -11.90
C SER A 117 4.92 15.39 -11.73
N PRO A 118 5.23 16.66 -12.06
CA PRO A 118 4.26 17.75 -11.92
C PRO A 118 3.01 17.55 -12.79
N LEU A 119 1.84 17.44 -12.14
CA LEU A 119 0.57 17.18 -12.81
C LEU A 119 0.13 18.29 -13.76
N VAL A 120 0.53 19.55 -13.49
CA VAL A 120 0.15 20.72 -14.30
C VAL A 120 0.72 20.65 -15.72
N GLY A 121 1.98 20.21 -15.87
CA GLY A 121 2.58 20.04 -17.19
C GLY A 121 1.85 18.97 -17.99
N MET A 122 1.62 17.84 -17.34
CA MET A 122 0.93 16.71 -17.94
C MET A 122 -0.52 17.04 -18.35
N GLN A 123 -1.25 17.82 -17.55
CA GLN A 123 -2.59 18.28 -17.92
C GLN A 123 -2.58 19.02 -19.26
N LYS A 124 -1.56 19.86 -19.52
CA LYS A 124 -1.44 20.60 -20.79
C LYS A 124 -1.16 19.66 -21.95
N ASP A 125 -0.30 18.67 -21.75
CA ASP A 125 0.06 17.71 -22.80
C ASP A 125 -1.11 16.78 -23.14
N ILE A 126 -1.84 16.30 -22.13
CA ILE A 126 -3.05 15.49 -22.32
C ILE A 126 -4.14 16.32 -23.02
N ASN A 127 -4.36 17.57 -22.59
CA ASN A 127 -5.32 18.45 -23.26
C ASN A 127 -4.97 18.70 -24.73
N ARG A 128 -3.68 18.74 -25.07
CA ARG A 128 -3.22 18.87 -26.46
C ARG A 128 -3.49 17.60 -27.25
N ALA A 129 -3.12 16.44 -26.70
CA ALA A 129 -3.30 15.15 -27.36
C ALA A 129 -4.78 14.81 -27.57
N LEU A 130 -5.63 15.09 -26.58
CA LEU A 130 -7.05 14.76 -26.60
C LEU A 130 -7.96 15.90 -27.07
N ARG A 131 -7.41 16.97 -27.64
CA ARG A 131 -8.17 18.19 -27.98
C ARG A 131 -9.46 17.93 -28.75
N THR A 132 -9.39 17.13 -29.82
CA THR A 132 -10.54 16.77 -30.66
C THR A 132 -11.63 16.01 -29.87
N LEU A 133 -11.23 15.17 -28.91
CA LEU A 133 -12.14 14.38 -28.08
C LEU A 133 -12.79 15.24 -26.99
N ILE A 134 -12.05 16.22 -26.47
CA ILE A 134 -12.57 17.20 -25.51
C ILE A 134 -13.57 18.12 -26.19
N GLU A 135 -13.26 18.64 -27.39
CA GLU A 135 -14.16 19.49 -28.17
C GLU A 135 -15.46 18.77 -28.58
N SER A 136 -15.40 17.45 -28.82
CA SER A 136 -16.58 16.62 -29.09
C SER A 136 -17.30 16.13 -27.83
N GLY A 137 -16.81 16.46 -26.63
CA GLY A 137 -17.42 16.07 -25.35
C GLY A 137 -17.28 14.58 -25.00
N LEU A 138 -16.40 13.86 -25.68
CA LEU A 138 -16.11 12.44 -25.44
C LEU A 138 -15.04 12.22 -24.37
N ALA A 139 -14.23 13.26 -24.10
CA ALA A 139 -13.21 13.26 -23.07
C ALA A 139 -13.30 14.54 -22.21
N LYS A 140 -12.86 14.45 -20.96
CA LYS A 140 -12.71 15.60 -20.06
C LYS A 140 -11.48 15.38 -19.19
N VAL A 141 -10.70 16.44 -18.98
CA VAL A 141 -9.51 16.41 -18.13
C VAL A 141 -9.72 17.38 -16.97
N THR A 142 -9.59 16.90 -15.75
CA THR A 142 -9.65 17.74 -14.54
C THR A 142 -8.41 17.52 -13.70
N LEU A 143 -7.94 18.60 -13.08
CA LEU A 143 -6.82 18.58 -12.15
C LEU A 143 -7.35 19.00 -10.78
N ASP A 144 -7.21 18.10 -9.82
CA ASP A 144 -7.45 18.32 -8.40
C ASP A 144 -6.10 18.35 -7.65
N GLU A 145 -6.11 18.59 -6.34
CA GLU A 145 -4.88 18.67 -5.54
C GLU A 145 -4.07 17.37 -5.52
N ASP A 146 -4.76 16.24 -5.50
CA ASP A 146 -4.16 14.91 -5.38
C ASP A 146 -4.15 14.11 -6.69
N TRP A 147 -5.01 14.47 -7.63
CA TRP A 147 -5.30 13.66 -8.81
C TRP A 147 -5.41 14.49 -10.08
N LEU A 148 -4.77 14.03 -11.15
CA LEU A 148 -5.08 14.42 -12.53
C LEU A 148 -5.98 13.33 -13.12
N THR A 149 -7.22 13.67 -13.43
CA THR A 149 -8.19 12.69 -13.94
C THR A 149 -8.53 12.93 -15.41
N VAL A 150 -8.49 11.86 -16.19
CA VAL A 150 -8.90 11.83 -17.59
C VAL A 150 -10.15 10.98 -17.68
N GLU A 151 -11.29 11.64 -17.84
CA GLU A 151 -12.59 11.01 -18.05
C GLU A 151 -12.79 10.71 -19.53
N LEU A 152 -13.12 9.46 -19.86
CA LEU A 152 -13.38 9.00 -21.23
C LEU A 152 -14.75 8.33 -21.30
N ASN A 153 -15.57 8.70 -22.29
CA ASN A 153 -16.88 8.09 -22.47
C ASN A 153 -16.76 6.59 -22.82
N SER A 154 -17.52 5.72 -22.15
CA SER A 154 -17.45 4.28 -22.41
C SER A 154 -17.94 3.88 -23.81
N GLY A 155 -18.85 4.64 -24.42
CA GLY A 155 -19.34 4.37 -25.78
C GLY A 155 -18.29 4.59 -26.86
N LEU A 156 -17.28 5.43 -26.59
CA LEU A 156 -16.10 5.56 -27.45
C LEU A 156 -15.20 4.33 -27.33
N LEU A 157 -15.03 3.80 -26.12
CA LEU A 157 -14.04 2.77 -25.81
C LEU A 157 -14.55 1.33 -26.01
N PHE A 158 -15.85 1.10 -25.83
CA PHE A 158 -16.44 -0.23 -25.78
C PHE A 158 -17.76 -0.30 -26.53
N GLY A 159 -18.10 -1.51 -26.97
CA GLY A 159 -19.47 -1.82 -27.40
C GLY A 159 -20.48 -1.77 -26.23
N SER A 160 -21.77 -1.66 -26.57
CA SER A 160 -22.85 -1.72 -25.59
C SER A 160 -22.81 -3.04 -24.81
N GLY A 161 -22.93 -2.98 -23.48
CA GLY A 161 -22.90 -4.15 -22.59
C GLY A 161 -21.60 -4.97 -22.61
N SER A 162 -20.53 -4.47 -23.25
CA SER A 162 -19.27 -5.18 -23.39
C SER A 162 -18.13 -4.48 -22.64
N ALA A 163 -17.14 -5.27 -22.23
CA ALA A 163 -15.85 -4.81 -21.72
C ALA A 163 -14.71 -4.98 -22.73
N ARG A 164 -14.99 -5.50 -23.94
CA ARG A 164 -13.98 -5.62 -25.00
C ARG A 164 -13.72 -4.24 -25.60
N SER A 165 -12.47 -3.78 -25.51
CA SER A 165 -12.01 -2.53 -26.12
C SER A 165 -12.08 -2.61 -27.65
N ASN A 166 -12.44 -1.50 -28.29
CA ASN A 166 -12.48 -1.37 -29.76
C ASN A 166 -11.20 -0.67 -30.29
N SER A 167 -11.09 -0.51 -31.61
CA SER A 167 -9.95 0.17 -32.23
C SER A 167 -9.83 1.64 -31.84
N SER A 168 -10.95 2.34 -31.63
CA SER A 168 -10.96 3.71 -31.13
C SER A 168 -10.35 3.81 -29.74
N ALA A 169 -10.62 2.85 -28.84
CA ALA A 169 -9.98 2.75 -27.54
C ALA A 169 -8.46 2.61 -27.68
N SER A 170 -8.00 1.70 -28.54
CA SER A 170 -6.58 1.49 -28.79
C SER A 170 -5.88 2.78 -29.24
N ALA A 171 -6.46 3.52 -30.18
CA ALA A 171 -5.91 4.81 -30.63
C ALA A 171 -5.83 5.84 -29.50
N VAL A 172 -6.92 6.02 -28.74
CA VAL A 172 -6.99 7.01 -27.63
C VAL A 172 -6.00 6.68 -26.52
N ILE A 173 -5.92 5.40 -26.13
CA ILE A 173 -5.03 4.96 -25.07
C ILE A 173 -3.57 5.03 -25.53
N THR A 174 -3.27 4.79 -26.81
CA THR A 174 -1.91 4.95 -27.35
C THR A 174 -1.40 6.39 -27.21
N GLU A 175 -2.22 7.39 -27.54
CA GLU A 175 -1.89 8.81 -27.36
C GLU A 175 -1.64 9.17 -25.89
N LEU A 176 -2.45 8.62 -24.97
CA LEU A 176 -2.25 8.81 -23.54
C LEU A 176 -0.95 8.16 -23.07
N THR A 177 -0.68 6.92 -23.47
CA THR A 177 0.50 6.16 -23.03
C THR A 177 1.81 6.87 -23.36
N ALA A 178 1.89 7.58 -24.49
CA ALA A 178 3.08 8.36 -24.86
C ALA A 178 3.46 9.42 -23.82
N ILE A 179 2.47 9.96 -23.11
CA ILE A 179 2.65 10.94 -22.03
C ILE A 179 2.89 10.21 -20.70
N LEU A 180 2.10 9.17 -20.41
CA LEU A 180 2.18 8.42 -19.16
C LEU A 180 3.54 7.75 -18.93
N LYS A 181 4.18 7.26 -20.00
CA LYS A 181 5.52 6.65 -19.97
C LYS A 181 6.63 7.58 -19.50
N GLN A 182 6.44 8.90 -19.64
CA GLN A 182 7.46 9.88 -19.25
C GLN A 182 7.43 10.17 -17.75
N THR A 183 6.54 9.52 -17.00
CA THR A 183 6.29 9.79 -15.59
C THR A 183 6.25 8.49 -14.80
N ASN A 184 6.47 8.60 -13.50
CA ASN A 184 6.45 7.48 -12.56
C ASN A 184 5.24 7.52 -11.61
N ASN A 185 4.25 8.39 -11.82
CA ASN A 185 3.10 8.51 -10.93
C ASN A 185 2.25 7.23 -10.86
N PHE A 186 1.60 6.99 -9.71
CA PHE A 186 0.60 5.93 -9.60
C PHE A 186 -0.61 6.20 -10.47
N LEU A 187 -1.15 5.14 -11.06
CA LEU A 187 -2.26 5.14 -12.00
C LEU A 187 -3.41 4.33 -11.43
N ARG A 188 -4.61 4.90 -11.42
CA ARG A 188 -5.84 4.20 -11.07
C ARG A 188 -6.83 4.29 -12.20
N VAL A 189 -7.29 3.14 -12.68
CA VAL A 189 -8.30 3.06 -13.72
C VAL A 189 -9.64 2.73 -13.08
N ARG A 190 -10.59 3.66 -13.17
CA ARG A 190 -11.88 3.62 -12.51
C ARG A 190 -13.00 3.39 -13.52
N GLY A 191 -13.77 2.32 -13.33
CA GLY A 191 -14.94 2.01 -14.18
C GLY A 191 -16.25 2.49 -13.58
N TYR A 192 -17.09 3.13 -14.41
CA TYR A 192 -18.44 3.58 -14.03
C TYR A 192 -19.49 3.10 -15.05
N THR A 193 -20.73 2.94 -14.59
CA THR A 193 -21.89 2.62 -15.42
C THR A 193 -23.02 3.61 -15.16
N ASP A 194 -24.04 3.58 -16.01
CA ASP A 194 -25.33 4.19 -15.67
C ASP A 194 -26.15 3.27 -14.77
N SER A 195 -27.34 3.73 -14.40
CA SER A 195 -28.28 2.98 -13.57
C SER A 195 -29.11 1.94 -14.32
N VAL A 196 -28.89 1.72 -15.62
CA VAL A 196 -29.64 0.70 -16.36
C VAL A 196 -29.11 -0.67 -15.93
N PRO A 197 -29.94 -1.54 -15.33
CA PRO A 197 -29.46 -2.82 -14.87
C PRO A 197 -29.00 -3.69 -16.06
N ILE A 198 -27.80 -4.25 -15.97
CA ILE A 198 -27.31 -5.29 -16.87
C ILE A 198 -27.37 -6.64 -16.18
N ARG A 199 -27.78 -7.66 -16.93
CA ARG A 199 -27.73 -9.07 -16.54
C ARG A 199 -27.42 -9.90 -17.78
N THR A 200 -26.16 -10.19 -18.01
CA THR A 200 -25.70 -11.09 -19.07
C THR A 200 -24.98 -12.29 -18.47
N GLU A 201 -24.75 -13.33 -19.27
CA GLU A 201 -23.96 -14.49 -18.83
C GLU A 201 -22.55 -14.10 -18.39
N GLN A 202 -21.97 -13.09 -19.04
CA GLN A 202 -20.63 -12.59 -18.72
C GLN A 202 -20.62 -11.60 -17.56
N PHE A 203 -21.65 -10.76 -17.43
CA PHE A 203 -21.73 -9.69 -16.42
C PHE A 203 -23.06 -9.79 -15.66
N PRO A 204 -23.03 -10.40 -14.46
CA PRO A 204 -24.21 -10.52 -13.60
C PRO A 204 -24.78 -9.16 -13.16
N SER A 205 -23.92 -8.15 -13.01
CA SER A 205 -24.33 -6.80 -12.64
C SER A 205 -23.42 -5.71 -13.22
N ASN A 206 -23.81 -4.45 -12.97
CA ASN A 206 -23.05 -3.28 -13.33
C ASN A 206 -21.69 -3.18 -12.59
N TRP A 207 -21.55 -3.83 -11.43
CA TRP A 207 -20.26 -3.91 -10.74
C TRP A 207 -19.23 -4.64 -11.59
N GLU A 208 -19.53 -5.87 -12.03
CA GLU A 208 -18.61 -6.69 -12.81
C GLU A 208 -18.31 -6.03 -14.16
N LEU A 209 -19.32 -5.43 -14.82
CA LEU A 209 -19.10 -4.71 -16.07
C LEU A 209 -18.14 -3.53 -15.87
N SER A 210 -18.28 -2.77 -14.78
CA SER A 210 -17.43 -1.61 -14.50
C SER A 210 -15.97 -2.01 -14.25
N VAL A 211 -15.75 -3.04 -13.43
CA VAL A 211 -14.41 -3.58 -13.13
C VAL A 211 -13.79 -4.17 -14.38
N ALA A 212 -14.56 -4.95 -15.16
CA ALA A 212 -14.05 -5.57 -16.37
C ALA A 212 -13.61 -4.53 -17.42
N ARG A 213 -14.36 -3.43 -17.58
CA ARG A 213 -13.96 -2.32 -18.46
C ARG A 213 -12.67 -1.65 -18.02
N ALA A 214 -12.53 -1.38 -16.72
CA ALA A 214 -11.31 -0.81 -16.17
C ALA A 214 -10.13 -1.77 -16.37
N ALA A 215 -10.33 -3.07 -16.13
CA ALA A 215 -9.32 -4.10 -16.36
C ALA A 215 -8.87 -4.17 -17.83
N SER A 216 -9.80 -4.06 -18.79
CA SER A 216 -9.45 -4.03 -20.22
C SER A 216 -8.56 -2.85 -20.61
N ILE A 217 -8.76 -1.68 -19.99
CA ILE A 217 -7.89 -0.51 -20.22
C ILE A 217 -6.54 -0.70 -19.57
N VAL A 218 -6.47 -1.26 -18.35
CA VAL A 218 -5.19 -1.57 -17.70
C VAL A 218 -4.37 -2.55 -18.53
N ARG A 219 -4.98 -3.62 -19.05
CA ARG A 219 -4.31 -4.56 -19.95
C ARG A 219 -3.78 -3.88 -21.20
N LEU A 220 -4.55 -2.97 -21.78
CA LEU A 220 -4.10 -2.20 -22.95
C LEU A 220 -2.93 -1.26 -22.61
N LEU A 221 -2.92 -0.64 -21.43
CA LEU A 221 -1.80 0.18 -20.95
C LEU A 221 -0.53 -0.66 -20.72
N GLU A 222 -0.70 -1.86 -20.13
CA GLU A 222 0.37 -2.84 -19.94
C GLU A 222 0.97 -3.31 -21.27
N GLU A 223 0.12 -3.68 -22.23
CA GLU A 223 0.55 -4.07 -23.59
C GLU A 223 1.33 -2.96 -24.30
N LEU A 224 0.97 -1.70 -24.02
CA LEU A 224 1.67 -0.53 -24.54
C LEU A 224 2.93 -0.19 -23.73
N GLY A 225 3.25 -0.91 -22.65
CA GLY A 225 4.49 -0.81 -21.90
C GLY A 225 4.47 0.14 -20.70
N ILE A 226 3.32 0.32 -20.04
CA ILE A 226 3.26 0.91 -18.69
C ILE A 226 3.51 -0.19 -17.65
N GLU A 227 4.31 0.09 -16.63
CA GLU A 227 4.62 -0.89 -15.58
C GLU A 227 3.35 -1.30 -14.82
N PRO A 228 3.00 -2.61 -14.75
CA PRO A 228 1.80 -3.08 -14.07
C PRO A 228 1.73 -2.70 -12.59
N GLU A 229 2.88 -2.68 -11.91
CA GLU A 229 3.02 -2.37 -10.49
C GLU A 229 2.59 -0.93 -10.14
N ARG A 230 2.51 -0.06 -11.14
CA ARG A 230 2.05 1.33 -10.99
C ARG A 230 0.53 1.47 -11.06
N MET A 231 -0.16 0.44 -11.54
CA MET A 231 -1.55 0.51 -11.93
C MET A 231 -2.45 -0.22 -10.94
N ALA A 232 -3.61 0.38 -10.65
CA ALA A 232 -4.68 -0.25 -9.89
C ALA A 232 -6.02 -0.14 -10.63
N ILE A 233 -6.88 -1.13 -10.42
CA ILE A 233 -8.24 -1.17 -10.98
C ILE A 233 -9.23 -0.84 -9.87
N GLU A 234 -10.15 0.07 -10.13
CA GLU A 234 -11.29 0.36 -9.27
C GLU A 234 -12.58 0.24 -10.10
N GLY A 235 -13.61 -0.38 -9.54
CA GLY A 235 -14.95 -0.38 -10.13
C GLY A 235 -15.92 0.31 -9.17
N TYR A 236 -16.81 1.14 -9.70
CA TYR A 236 -17.83 1.84 -8.91
C TYR A 236 -19.25 1.48 -9.33
N GLY A 237 -19.41 0.75 -10.44
CA GLY A 237 -20.70 0.45 -11.04
C GLY A 237 -21.55 1.72 -11.23
N GLN A 238 -22.81 1.63 -10.81
CA GLN A 238 -23.79 2.72 -10.90
C GLN A 238 -23.85 3.62 -9.65
N TYR A 239 -23.05 3.32 -8.62
CA TYR A 239 -23.21 3.88 -7.26
C TYR A 239 -22.45 5.19 -7.04
N SER A 240 -21.72 5.66 -8.04
CA SER A 240 -21.04 6.95 -8.02
C SER A 240 -21.38 7.76 -9.28
N PRO A 241 -22.64 8.20 -9.45
CA PRO A 241 -23.06 8.97 -10.62
C PRO A 241 -22.49 10.39 -10.62
N PHE A 242 -22.05 10.86 -11.78
CA PHE A 242 -21.58 12.23 -12.01
C PHE A 242 -22.71 13.16 -12.47
N ALA A 243 -23.78 12.59 -13.00
CA ALA A 243 -24.96 13.29 -13.51
C ALA A 243 -26.23 12.50 -13.18
N ASP A 244 -27.38 13.15 -13.31
CA ASP A 244 -28.67 12.53 -13.04
C ASP A 244 -28.98 11.38 -14.02
N ASN A 245 -29.26 10.20 -13.48
CA ASN A 245 -29.60 9.01 -14.25
C ASN A 245 -31.03 9.03 -14.84
N ALA A 246 -31.88 9.98 -14.45
CA ALA A 246 -33.23 10.10 -15.00
C ALA A 246 -33.19 10.40 -16.52
N THR A 247 -32.23 11.22 -16.96
CA THR A 247 -32.13 11.63 -18.36
C THR A 247 -31.19 10.73 -19.16
N ALA A 248 -31.48 10.53 -20.45
CA ALA A 248 -30.59 9.78 -21.34
C ALA A 248 -29.19 10.42 -21.45
N GLN A 249 -29.13 11.75 -21.39
CA GLN A 249 -27.90 12.51 -21.42
C GLN A 249 -27.06 12.29 -20.15
N GLY A 250 -27.66 12.37 -18.97
CA GLY A 250 -26.96 12.11 -17.72
C GLY A 250 -26.49 10.66 -17.58
N ARG A 251 -27.29 9.68 -18.05
CA ARG A 251 -26.81 8.29 -18.17
C ARG A 251 -25.59 8.16 -19.08
N SER A 252 -25.59 8.85 -20.22
CA SER A 252 -24.43 8.86 -21.13
C SER A 252 -23.19 9.44 -20.48
N GLN A 253 -23.35 10.47 -19.65
CA GLN A 253 -22.26 11.04 -18.87
C GLN A 253 -21.77 10.10 -17.77
N ASN A 254 -22.62 9.26 -17.17
CA ASN A 254 -22.22 8.31 -16.13
C ASN A 254 -21.47 7.08 -16.68
N ARG A 255 -21.72 6.70 -17.93
CA ARG A 255 -20.98 5.64 -18.62
C ARG A 255 -19.59 6.15 -19.04
N LYS A 256 -18.63 6.09 -18.13
CA LYS A 256 -17.25 6.53 -18.38
C LYS A 256 -16.22 5.58 -17.75
N VAL A 257 -15.01 5.63 -18.28
CA VAL A 257 -13.81 5.12 -17.61
C VAL A 257 -12.94 6.32 -17.29
N VAL A 258 -12.42 6.38 -16.07
CA VAL A 258 -11.57 7.48 -15.62
C VAL A 258 -10.17 6.93 -15.35
N ILE A 259 -9.17 7.52 -15.97
CA ILE A 259 -7.76 7.25 -15.69
C ILE A 259 -7.29 8.36 -14.76
N ALA A 260 -7.05 8.04 -13.49
CA ALA A 260 -6.66 8.97 -12.45
C ALA A 260 -5.18 8.77 -12.11
N LEU A 261 -4.40 9.84 -12.22
CA LEU A 261 -2.99 9.86 -11.90
C LEU A 261 -2.78 10.55 -10.57
N SER A 262 -2.06 9.88 -9.68
CA SER A 262 -1.78 10.41 -8.34
C SER A 262 -0.68 11.47 -8.38
N LYS A 263 -0.68 12.37 -7.40
CA LYS A 263 0.48 13.22 -7.08
C LYS A 263 1.73 12.44 -6.65
N TYR A 264 1.58 11.17 -6.25
CA TYR A 264 2.66 10.34 -5.73
C TYR A 264 3.32 9.49 -6.83
N ALA A 265 4.64 9.32 -6.72
CA ALA A 265 5.45 8.46 -7.56
C ALA A 265 5.43 7.01 -7.08
N TYR A 266 5.45 6.10 -8.03
CA TYR A 266 5.92 4.74 -7.87
C TYR A 266 7.45 4.72 -7.89
N GLU A 267 8.02 4.01 -6.93
CA GLU A 267 9.43 3.66 -6.89
C GLU A 267 9.49 2.14 -6.81
N ALA A 268 10.11 1.52 -7.80
CA ALA A 268 10.31 0.09 -7.78
C ALA A 268 11.17 -0.25 -6.55
N VAL A 269 10.63 -1.10 -5.67
CA VAL A 269 11.43 -1.66 -4.59
C VAL A 269 12.43 -2.58 -5.25
N VAL A 270 13.66 -2.11 -5.43
CA VAL A 270 14.77 -2.98 -5.82
C VAL A 270 15.01 -3.90 -4.63
N VAL A 271 14.36 -5.06 -4.65
CA VAL A 271 14.77 -6.16 -3.79
C VAL A 271 16.12 -6.57 -4.36
N GLU A 272 17.19 -6.06 -3.76
CA GLU A 272 18.52 -6.63 -3.92
C GLU A 272 18.37 -8.09 -3.51
N THR A 273 18.16 -8.95 -4.51
CA THR A 273 18.28 -10.39 -4.30
C THR A 273 19.72 -10.54 -3.83
N PRO A 274 19.98 -11.06 -2.61
CA PRO A 274 21.34 -11.26 -2.17
C PRO A 274 22.00 -12.06 -3.28
N GLU A 275 23.03 -11.47 -3.87
CA GLU A 275 23.91 -12.11 -4.84
C GLU A 275 24.17 -13.51 -4.28
N ALA A 276 23.63 -14.51 -4.97
CA ALA A 276 23.77 -15.89 -4.54
C ALA A 276 25.26 -16.10 -4.33
N ALA A 277 25.65 -16.27 -3.07
CA ALA A 277 27.04 -16.47 -2.69
C ALA A 277 27.64 -17.46 -3.69
N GLU A 278 28.73 -17.06 -4.33
CA GLU A 278 29.44 -17.89 -5.30
C GLU A 278 29.59 -19.31 -4.71
N PRO A 279 29.42 -20.36 -5.54
CA PRO A 279 29.32 -21.75 -5.08
C PRO A 279 30.56 -22.29 -4.35
N GLU A 280 31.61 -21.48 -4.19
CA GLU A 280 32.84 -21.81 -3.48
C GLU A 280 32.60 -22.01 -1.98
N THR A 281 31.74 -21.22 -1.33
CA THR A 281 31.48 -21.38 0.13
C THR A 281 30.62 -22.61 0.45
N ALA A 282 29.71 -23.00 -0.45
CA ALA A 282 28.90 -24.21 -0.28
C ALA A 282 29.73 -25.49 -0.43
N ALA A 283 30.74 -25.49 -1.31
CA ALA A 283 31.64 -26.64 -1.48
C ALA A 283 32.58 -26.83 -0.27
N GLU A 284 33.06 -25.72 0.30
CA GLU A 284 33.94 -25.75 1.48
C GLU A 284 33.17 -26.16 2.75
N GLN A 285 31.94 -25.67 2.93
CA GLN A 285 31.06 -26.06 4.03
C GLN A 285 30.53 -27.50 3.89
N ALA A 286 30.29 -27.99 2.67
CA ALA A 286 29.92 -29.39 2.43
C ALA A 286 31.10 -30.35 2.68
N ALA A 287 32.33 -29.94 2.36
CA ALA A 287 33.53 -30.72 2.65
C ALA A 287 33.82 -30.79 4.17
N GLU A 288 33.61 -29.69 4.90
CA GLU A 288 33.77 -29.65 6.36
C GLU A 288 32.65 -30.44 7.08
N ALA A 289 31.41 -30.38 6.59
CA ALA A 289 30.30 -31.19 7.10
C ALA A 289 30.49 -32.69 6.82
N ALA A 290 31.01 -33.09 5.65
CA ALA A 290 31.33 -34.48 5.34
C ALA A 290 32.48 -35.02 6.22
N ALA A 291 33.51 -34.21 6.47
CA ALA A 291 34.60 -34.56 7.37
C ALA A 291 34.15 -34.71 8.83
N ALA A 292 33.15 -33.94 9.28
CA ALA A 292 32.56 -34.05 10.61
C ALA A 292 31.66 -35.30 10.76
N GLN A 293 31.00 -35.75 9.69
CA GLN A 293 30.16 -36.95 9.70
C GLN A 293 30.99 -38.25 9.72
N GLU A 294 32.14 -38.30 9.05
CA GLU A 294 33.04 -39.47 9.11
C GLU A 294 33.64 -39.69 10.51
N GLN A 295 33.79 -38.64 11.31
CA GLN A 295 34.30 -38.72 12.68
C GLN A 295 33.29 -39.33 13.67
N GLN A 296 32.03 -39.52 13.28
CA GLN A 296 30.97 -40.08 14.13
C GLN A 296 30.64 -41.55 13.82
N GLN A 297 31.36 -42.18 12.88
CA GLN A 297 31.16 -43.60 12.59
C GLN A 297 31.64 -44.47 13.75
N ILE A 298 30.70 -45.12 14.42
CA ILE A 298 30.95 -46.06 15.53
C ILE A 298 31.70 -47.27 14.96
N ARG A 299 32.96 -47.48 15.39
CA ARG A 299 33.76 -48.64 15.00
C ARG A 299 33.84 -49.66 16.13
N VAL A 300 33.63 -50.93 15.81
CA VAL A 300 33.66 -52.06 16.74
C VAL A 300 34.92 -52.87 16.49
N ILE A 301 35.90 -52.77 17.39
CA ILE A 301 37.19 -53.48 17.29
C ILE A 301 37.14 -54.70 18.22
N ARG A 302 37.37 -55.91 17.68
CA ARG A 302 37.51 -57.13 18.48
C ARG A 302 38.97 -57.33 18.87
N LEU A 303 39.24 -57.38 20.18
CA LEU A 303 40.58 -57.55 20.74
C LEU A 303 41.01 -59.04 20.72
N PRO A 304 42.32 -59.34 20.58
CA PRO A 304 42.85 -60.71 20.49
C PRO A 304 42.51 -61.64 21.67
N HIS A 305 42.07 -61.10 22.80
CA HIS A 305 41.72 -61.86 24.02
C HIS A 305 40.20 -62.01 24.23
N GLY A 306 39.39 -61.77 23.18
CA GLY A 306 37.93 -61.98 23.20
C GLY A 306 37.10 -60.83 23.75
N GLY A 307 37.68 -59.63 23.91
CA GLY A 307 36.96 -58.41 24.30
C GLY A 307 36.51 -57.58 23.09
N ILE A 308 35.44 -56.80 23.22
CA ILE A 308 34.97 -55.86 22.20
C ILE A 308 35.19 -54.43 22.69
N ARG A 309 35.80 -53.57 21.86
CA ARG A 309 35.95 -52.13 22.11
C ARG A 309 35.16 -51.34 21.07
N ILE A 310 34.24 -50.50 21.52
CA ILE A 310 33.45 -49.58 20.68
C ILE A 310 34.04 -48.19 20.86
N THR A 311 34.49 -47.55 19.77
CA THR A 311 35.11 -46.21 19.82
C THR A 311 34.65 -45.36 18.64
N THR A 312 34.49 -44.06 18.88
CA THR A 312 34.26 -43.01 17.86
C THR A 312 35.52 -42.20 17.59
N ARG A 313 36.65 -42.51 18.26
CA ARG A 313 37.94 -41.80 18.09
C ARG A 313 38.74 -42.43 16.93
N PRO A 314 39.32 -41.62 16.01
CA PRO A 314 40.24 -42.11 14.97
C PRO A 314 41.53 -42.70 15.58
N PRO A 315 42.16 -43.70 14.93
CA PRO A 315 43.37 -44.35 15.45
C PRO A 315 44.57 -43.39 15.45
N GLU A 316 45.43 -43.49 16.46
CA GLU A 316 46.69 -42.74 16.48
C GLU A 316 47.66 -43.32 15.44
N PRO A 317 48.50 -42.47 14.81
CA PRO A 317 49.46 -42.94 13.82
C PRO A 317 50.52 -43.84 14.49
N GLY A 318 50.34 -45.16 14.40
CA GLY A 318 51.26 -46.16 14.95
C GLY A 318 50.62 -47.44 15.50
N GLU A 319 49.29 -47.53 15.61
CA GLU A 319 48.60 -48.77 16.00
C GLU A 319 48.31 -49.64 14.76
N GLU A 320 48.79 -50.90 14.74
CA GLU A 320 48.47 -51.88 13.69
C GLU A 320 46.97 -52.24 13.76
N GLU A 321 46.21 -51.90 12.70
CA GLU A 321 44.81 -52.29 12.56
C GLU A 321 44.69 -53.81 12.35
N PRO A 322 43.96 -54.55 13.21
CA PRO A 322 43.54 -55.90 12.88
C PRO A 322 42.45 -55.85 11.78
N PRO A 323 42.38 -56.88 10.91
CA PRO A 323 41.52 -56.85 9.74
C PRO A 323 40.04 -56.69 10.11
N ILE A 324 39.39 -55.72 9.48
CA ILE A 324 37.95 -55.49 9.56
C ILE A 324 37.26 -56.55 8.69
N GLU A 325 36.62 -57.53 9.31
CA GLU A 325 35.72 -58.45 8.61
C GLU A 325 34.42 -57.69 8.29
N GLN A 326 34.18 -57.39 7.02
CA GLN A 326 32.92 -56.85 6.54
C GLN A 326 31.88 -57.98 6.54
N GLU A 327 30.93 -57.96 7.48
CA GLU A 327 29.72 -58.77 7.40
C GLU A 327 28.86 -58.28 6.21
N GLN A 328 28.47 -59.22 5.34
CA GLN A 328 27.48 -59.03 4.27
C GLN A 328 26.07 -58.89 4.83
#